data_AF-A0A2E5U989-F1
#
_entry.id   AF-A0A2E5U989-F1
#
_cell.length_a   1.000
_cell.length_b   1.000
_cell.length_c   1.000
_cell.angle_alpha   90.00
_cell.angle_beta   90.00
_cell.angle_gamma   90.00
#
_symmetry.space_group_name_H-M   'P 1'
#
loop_
_entity.id
_entity.type
_entity.pdbx_description
1 polymer ?
#
loop_
_entity_poly.entity_id
_entity_poly.type
_entity_poly.pdbx_seq_one_letter_code
_entity_poly.pdbx_strand_id
1 'polypeptide(L)' 'MGNEKITLIGAGLAGPLMATYLAQHGYSVAIYESRPDMRKMDLSAGRSINLALSIRGINALKEVGVF' A
#
# COMPACT_ATOMS: atom_id res chain seq x y z
N MET A 1 -21.35 8.65 -6.47
CA MET A 1 -20.35 7.55 -6.49
C MET A 1 -20.27 6.99 -5.08
N GLY A 2 -20.26 5.67 -4.97
CA GLY A 2 -20.75 4.93 -3.80
C GLY A 2 -20.05 5.30 -2.49
N ASN A 3 -20.85 5.46 -1.43
CA ASN A 3 -20.40 5.57 -0.04
C ASN A 3 -19.88 4.21 0.49
N GLU A 4 -19.34 3.39 -0.41
CA GLU A 4 -18.99 1.99 -0.17
C GLU A 4 -17.63 1.94 0.50
N LYS A 5 -17.61 1.32 1.67
CA LYS A 5 -16.40 1.11 2.44
C LYS A 5 -15.69 -0.14 1.92
N ILE A 6 -14.48 0.02 1.42
CA ILE A 6 -13.64 -1.10 0.96
C ILE A 6 -12.71 -1.51 2.09
N THR A 7 -12.65 -2.81 2.38
CA THR A 7 -11.72 -3.38 3.34
C THR A 7 -10.61 -4.14 2.61
N LEU A 8 -9.36 -3.79 2.88
CA LEU A 8 -8.18 -4.47 2.36
C LEU A 8 -7.47 -5.21 3.50
N ILE A 9 -7.08 -6.46 3.25
CA ILE A 9 -6.32 -7.28 4.19
C ILE A 9 -4.89 -7.41 3.67
N GLY A 10 -3.93 -6.90 4.44
CA GLY A 10 -2.50 -6.88 4.16
C GLY A 10 -1.96 -5.49 3.81
N ALA A 11 -0.99 -5.01 4.59
CA ALA A 11 -0.24 -3.78 4.34
C ALA A 11 1.19 -4.09 3.88
N GLY A 12 1.31 -4.97 2.87
CA GLY A 12 2.56 -5.18 2.12
C GLY A 12 2.87 -4.00 1.19
N LEU A 13 3.34 -4.28 -0.03
CA LEU A 13 3.57 -3.23 -1.03
C LEU A 13 2.30 -2.89 -1.83
N ALA A 14 1.59 -3.92 -2.31
CA ALA A 14 0.41 -3.73 -3.15
C ALA A 14 -0.81 -3.18 -2.39
N GLY A 15 -0.96 -3.51 -1.10
CA GLY A 15 -2.10 -3.09 -0.29
C GLY A 15 -2.21 -1.57 -0.16
N PRO A 16 -1.19 -0.87 0.36
CA PRO A 16 -1.16 0.59 0.43
C PRO A 16 -1.25 1.26 -0.94
N LEU A 17 -0.60 0.70 -1.97
CA LEU A 17 -0.72 1.21 -3.34
C LEU A 17 -2.17 1.20 -3.83
N MET A 18 -2.86 0.07 -3.72
CA MET A 18 -4.26 -0.07 -4.11
C MET A 18 -5.18 0.81 -3.26
N ALA A 19 -4.91 0.92 -1.96
CA ALA A 19 -5.66 1.79 -1.09
C ALA A 19 -5.57 3.27 -1.52
N THR A 20 -4.39 3.72 -1.94
CA THR A 20 -4.21 5.09 -2.44
C THR A 20 -4.97 5.30 -3.74
N TYR A 21 -4.93 4.36 -4.69
CA TYR A 21 -5.76 4.43 -5.89
C TYR A 21 -7.25 4.57 -5.54
N LEU A 22 -7.77 3.69 -4.68
CA LEU A 22 -9.18 3.71 -4.29
C LEU A 22 -9.55 5.01 -3.56
N ALA A 23 -8.68 5.51 -2.67
CA ALA A 23 -8.90 6.77 -1.97
C ALA A 23 -8.95 7.97 -2.95
N GLN A 24 -8.07 8.01 -3.95
CA GLN A 24 -8.09 9.03 -5.01
C GLN A 24 -9.37 8.99 -5.85
N HIS A 25 -9.99 7.81 -5.98
CA HIS A 25 -11.29 7.64 -6.64
C HIS A 25 -12.49 7.91 -5.71
N GLY A 26 -12.25 8.38 -4.48
CA GLY A 26 -13.29 8.80 -3.54
C GLY A 26 -13.86 7.68 -2.65
N TYR A 27 -13.27 6.48 -2.65
CA TYR A 27 -13.72 5.39 -1.77
C TYR A 27 -13.19 5.57 -0.35
N SER A 28 -13.98 5.14 0.65
CA SER A 28 -13.51 4.98 2.02
C SER A 28 -12.80 3.63 2.14
N VAL A 29 -11.51 3.64 2.48
CA VAL A 29 -10.69 2.41 2.53
C VAL A 29 -10.17 2.17 3.94
N ALA A 30 -10.33 0.93 4.43
CA ALA A 30 -9.70 0.47 5.65
C ALA A 30 -8.71 -0.66 5.32
N ILE A 31 -7.45 -0.54 5.78
CA ILE A 31 -6.43 -1.58 5.64
C ILE A 31 -6.17 -2.21 7.01
N TYR A 32 -6.11 -3.53 7.06
CA TYR A 32 -5.71 -4.27 8.24
C TYR A 32 -4.45 -5.10 7.94
N GLU A 33 -3.49 -5.09 8.84
CA GLU A 33 -2.24 -5.85 8.74
C GLU A 33 -2.02 -6.59 10.05
N SER A 34 -1.54 -7.84 9.95
CA SER A 34 -1.32 -8.68 11.12
C SER A 34 -0.04 -8.29 11.86
N ARG A 35 0.95 -7.78 11.14
CA ARG A 35 2.21 -7.27 11.69
C ARG A 35 2.01 -5.89 12.34
N PRO A 36 2.80 -5.57 13.37
CA PRO A 36 2.80 -4.23 13.95
C PRO A 36 3.30 -3.19 12.93
N ASP A 37 2.97 -1.93 13.18
CA ASP A 37 3.41 -0.80 12.36
C ASP A 37 4.94 -0.66 12.39
N MET A 38 5.59 -1.07 11.29
CA MET A 38 7.05 -1.05 11.15
C MET A 38 7.67 0.35 11.23
N ARG A 39 6.86 1.43 11.18
CA ARG A 39 7.34 2.81 11.36
C ARG A 39 7.53 3.17 12.83
N LYS A 40 6.92 2.39 13.74
CA LYS A 40 6.91 2.64 15.20
C LYS A 40 7.75 1.62 15.98
N MET A 41 8.13 0.52 15.35
CA MET A 41 8.83 -0.58 15.97
C MET A 41 9.91 -1.10 15.04
N ASP A 42 11.08 -1.38 15.61
CA ASP A 42 12.17 -2.03 14.88
C ASP A 42 11.85 -3.53 14.74
N LEU A 43 11.57 -3.95 13.52
CA LEU A 43 11.27 -5.35 13.18
C LEU A 43 12.52 -5.96 12.55
N SER A 44 12.93 -7.15 13.00
CA SER A 44 14.03 -7.87 12.35
C SER A 44 13.73 -7.96 10.85
N ALA A 45 14.67 -7.50 10.02
CA ALA A 45 14.49 -7.44 8.58
C ALA A 45 13.92 -8.77 8.04
N GLY A 46 12.75 -8.71 7.39
CA GLY A 46 12.13 -9.88 6.77
C GLY A 46 12.90 -10.38 5.54
N ARG A 47 12.36 -11.39 4.85
CA ARG A 47 12.91 -11.97 3.61
C ARG A 47 12.91 -10.99 2.42
N SER A 48 13.73 -9.95 2.43
CA SER A 48 14.32 -9.26 1.26
C SER A 48 14.80 -7.87 1.67
N ILE A 49 16.02 -7.54 1.28
CA ILE A 49 16.72 -6.31 1.71
C ILE A 49 16.80 -5.30 0.55
N ASN A 50 16.74 -5.77 -0.71
CA ASN A 50 16.76 -4.94 -1.92
C ASN A 50 15.80 -5.48 -2.99
N LEU A 51 14.99 -4.59 -3.57
CA LEU A 51 14.08 -4.89 -4.68
C LEU A 51 14.45 -3.99 -5.87
N ALA A 52 14.60 -4.59 -7.06
CA ALA A 52 14.72 -3.84 -8.29
C ALA A 52 13.32 -3.42 -8.78
N LEU A 53 13.10 -2.12 -8.97
CA LEU A 53 11.83 -1.59 -9.45
C LEU A 53 11.86 -1.41 -10.98
N SER A 54 11.02 -2.16 -11.69
CA SER A 54 10.85 -2.00 -13.14
C SER A 54 9.91 -0.83 -13.49
N ILE A 55 9.86 -0.46 -14.77
CA ILE A 55 8.98 0.61 -15.28
C ILE A 55 7.51 0.46 -14.86
N ARG A 56 7.02 -0.78 -14.72
CA ARG A 56 5.64 -1.02 -14.27
C ARG A 56 5.40 -0.53 -12.84
N GLY A 57 6.35 -0.81 -11.94
CA GLY A 57 6.26 -0.34 -10.55
C GLY A 57 6.42 1.17 -10.46
N ILE A 58 7.35 1.73 -11.24
CA ILE A 58 7.56 3.18 -11.35
C ILE A 58 6.28 3.89 -11.79
N ASN A 59 5.63 3.39 -12.85
CA ASN A 59 4.39 4.00 -13.36
C ASN A 59 3.28 3.98 -12.31
N ALA A 60 3.12 2.86 -11.58
CA ALA A 60 2.12 2.78 -10.54
C ALA A 60 2.36 3.78 -9.39
N LEU A 61 3.62 3.96 -8.98
CA LEU A 61 3.97 4.97 -7.96
C LEU A 61 3.75 6.40 -8.45
N LYS A 62 4.00 6.68 -9.74
CA LYS A 62 3.74 7.99 -10.36
C LYS A 62 2.25 8.32 -10.40
N GLU A 63 1.42 7.35 -10.77
CA GLU A 63 -0.04 7.52 -10.83
C GLU A 63 -0.65 7.90 -9.48
N VAL A 64 -0.11 7.35 -8.38
CA VAL A 64 -0.55 7.70 -7.02
C VAL A 64 0.23 8.86 -6.39
N GLY A 65 1.20 9.45 -7.11
CA GLY A 65 1.94 10.64 -6.68
C GLY A 65 3.02 10.40 -5.61
N VAL A 66 3.60 9.19 -5.54
CA VAL A 66 4.60 8.81 -4.52
C VAL A 66 5.89 8.20 -5.11
N PHE A 67 6.15 8.47 -6.39
CA PHE A 67 7.43 8.10 -7.04
C PHE A 67 8.54 9.10 -6.73
#